data_AF-A0A919C9Q7-F1
#
_entry.id   AF-A0A919C9Q7-F1
#
_cell.length_a   1.000
_cell.length_b   1.000
_cell.length_c   1.000
_cell.angle_alpha   90.00
_cell.angle_beta   90.00
_cell.angle_gamma   90.00
#
_symmetry.space_group_name_H-M   'P 1'
#
loop_
_entity.id
_entity.type
_entity.pdbx_description
1 polymer ?
#
loop_
_entity_poly.entity_id
_entity_poly.type
_entity_poly.pdbx_seq_one_letter_code
_entity_poly.pdbx_strand_id
1 'polypeptide(L)'
;MSVWIAIIATAVGCYLVKLLGLLVPANALERPLVQKLSALLPVALLAALTAQQTFATGQTLVLDARGAGLAAAALALVLRAPFLVVVGAAVAVTAGVRALGG
;
A
#
# COMPACT_ATOMS: atom_id res chain seq x y z
N MET A 1 -21.42 -21.78 6.70
CA MET A 1 -21.40 -22.30 5.31
C MET A 1 -20.97 -21.23 4.31
N SER A 2 -21.57 -20.02 4.34
CA SER A 2 -21.18 -18.88 3.48
C SER A 2 -19.69 -18.52 3.52
N VAL A 3 -19.07 -18.49 4.70
CA VAL A 3 -17.63 -18.21 4.85
C VAL A 3 -16.78 -19.24 4.10
N TRP A 4 -17.10 -20.53 4.21
CA TRP A 4 -16.39 -21.60 3.49
C TRP A 4 -16.56 -21.48 1.97
N ILE A 5 -17.76 -21.12 1.50
CA ILE A 5 -18.01 -20.85 0.08
C ILE A 5 -17.16 -19.66 -0.39
N ALA A 6 -17.10 -18.57 0.38
CA ALA A 6 -16.29 -17.40 0.04
C ALA A 6 -14.79 -17.72 0.00
N ILE A 7 -14.28 -18.53 0.94
CA ILE A 7 -12.89 -18.97 0.95
C ILE A 7 -12.58 -19.80 -0.31
N ILE A 8 -13.41 -20.79 -0.61
CA ILE A 8 -13.23 -21.66 -1.80
C ILE A 8 -13.31 -20.83 -3.08
N ALA A 9 -14.30 -19.94 -3.20
CA ALA A 9 -14.44 -19.07 -4.35
C ALA A 9 -13.21 -18.15 -4.54
N THR A 10 -12.69 -17.59 -3.46
CA THR A 10 -11.48 -16.74 -3.50
C THR A 10 -10.24 -17.56 -3.90
N ALA A 11 -10.08 -18.75 -3.33
CA ALA A 11 -8.96 -19.64 -3.67
C ALA A 11 -8.98 -20.05 -5.15
N VAL A 12 -10.15 -20.46 -5.66
CA VAL A 12 -10.33 -20.79 -7.08
C VAL A 12 -10.11 -19.57 -7.96
N GLY A 13 -10.63 -18.40 -7.58
CA GLY A 13 -10.41 -17.14 -8.29
C GLY A 13 -8.93 -16.77 -8.40
N CYS A 14 -8.18 -16.83 -7.29
CA CYS A 14 -6.73 -16.60 -7.29
C CYS A 14 -5.98 -17.60 -8.18
N TYR A 15 -6.39 -18.87 -8.18
CA TYR A 15 -5.79 -19.89 -9.03
C TYR A 15 -6.05 -19.63 -10.52
N LEU A 16 -7.28 -19.26 -10.88
CA LEU A 16 -7.63 -18.91 -12.26
C LEU A 16 -6.85 -17.69 -12.75
N VAL A 17 -6.70 -16.65 -11.92
CA VAL A 17 -5.88 -15.47 -12.26
C VAL A 17 -4.42 -15.87 -12.50
N LYS A 18 -3.86 -16.74 -11.66
CA LYS A 18 -2.49 -17.25 -11.85
C LYS A 18 -2.35 -18.06 -13.13
N LEU A 19 -3.34 -18.90 -13.44
CA LEU A 19 -3.37 -19.69 -14.67
C LEU A 19 -3.45 -18.78 -15.89
N LEU A 20 -4.35 -17.79 -15.89
CA LEU A 20 -4.42 -16.78 -16.94
C LEU A 20 -3.08 -16.07 -17.15
N GLY A 21 -2.37 -15.73 -16.07
CA GLY A 21 -1.02 -15.16 -16.14
C GLY A 21 0.01 -16.07 -16.81
N LEU A 22 -0.09 -17.39 -16.63
CA LEU A 22 0.77 -18.38 -17.31
C LEU A 22 0.42 -18.56 -18.80
N LEU A 23 -0.84 -18.35 -19.16
CA LEU A 23 -1.32 -18.43 -20.54
C LEU A 23 -1.07 -17.12 -21.32
N VAL A 24 -0.59 -16.05 -20.68
CA VAL A 24 -0.26 -14.79 -21.36
C VAL A 24 0.86 -15.05 -22.37
N PRO A 25 0.65 -14.77 -23.67
CA PRO A 25 1.66 -14.98 -24.69
C PRO A 25 2.86 -14.05 -24.48
N ALA A 26 4.08 -14.55 -24.71
CA ALA A 26 5.33 -13.80 -24.54
C ALA A 26 5.30 -12.44 -25.27
N ASN A 27 4.69 -12.39 -26.44
CA ASN A 27 4.54 -11.21 -27.29
C ASN A 27 3.77 -10.06 -26.61
N ALA A 28 2.89 -10.36 -25.64
CA ALA A 28 2.19 -9.34 -24.85
C ALA A 28 3.06 -8.79 -23.71
N LEU A 29 3.98 -9.61 -23.19
CA LEU A 29 4.88 -9.27 -22.09
C LEU A 29 6.11 -8.46 -22.55
N GLU A 30 6.51 -8.62 -23.81
CA GLU A 30 7.58 -7.86 -24.47
C GLU A 30 7.23 -6.38 -24.72
N ARG A 31 5.99 -5.97 -24.46
CA ARG A 31 5.60 -4.56 -24.56
C ARG A 31 6.30 -3.75 -23.47
N PRO A 32 7.03 -2.68 -23.82
CA PRO A 32 7.82 -1.91 -22.84
C PRO A 32 6.97 -1.29 -21.72
N LEU A 33 5.68 -1.04 -21.97
CA LEU A 33 4.74 -0.56 -20.96
C LEU A 33 4.41 -1.65 -19.93
N VAL A 34 4.18 -2.89 -20.36
CA VAL A 34 3.81 -4.00 -19.46
C VAL A 34 4.98 -4.35 -18.53
N GLN A 35 6.20 -4.37 -19.08
CA GLN A 35 7.40 -4.63 -18.29
C GLN A 35 7.64 -3.55 -17.22
N LYS A 36 7.50 -2.26 -17.59
CA LYS A 36 7.63 -1.14 -16.65
C LYS A 36 6.56 -1.19 -15.55
N LEU A 37 5.31 -1.47 -15.91
CA LEU A 37 4.23 -1.58 -14.93
C LEU A 37 4.45 -2.76 -13.99
N SER A 38 4.85 -3.93 -14.49
CA SER A 38 5.16 -5.10 -13.66
C SER A 38 6.28 -4.84 -12.65
N ALA A 39 7.30 -4.06 -13.01
CA ALA A 39 8.35 -3.65 -12.08
C ALA A 39 7.86 -2.67 -11.01
N LEU A 40 6.85 -1.85 -11.33
CA LEU A 40 6.26 -0.87 -10.41
C LEU A 40 5.14 -1.44 -9.54
N LEU A 41 4.53 -2.56 -9.93
CA LEU A 41 3.42 -3.21 -9.21
C LEU A 41 3.73 -3.44 -7.73
N PRO A 42 4.87 -4.01 -7.31
CA PRO A 42 5.15 -4.24 -5.90
C PRO A 42 5.14 -2.93 -5.08
N VAL A 43 5.80 -1.89 -5.60
CA VAL A 43 5.86 -0.59 -4.92
C VAL A 43 4.49 0.07 -4.89
N ALA A 44 3.74 0.02 -6.00
CA ALA A 44 2.38 0.57 -6.07
C ALA A 44 1.42 -0.13 -5.10
N LEU A 45 1.50 -1.47 -4.99
CA LEU A 45 0.70 -2.25 -4.05
C LEU A 45 1.08 -1.96 -2.60
N LEU A 46 2.37 -1.85 -2.29
CA LEU A 46 2.83 -1.45 -0.95
C LEU A 46 2.42 -0.01 -0.61
N ALA A 47 2.46 0.92 -1.58
CA ALA A 47 1.99 2.28 -1.42
C ALA A 47 0.47 2.34 -1.19
N ALA A 48 -0.30 1.57 -1.95
CA ALA A 48 -1.75 1.46 -1.76
C ALA A 48 -2.08 0.84 -0.39
N LEU A 49 -1.35 -0.20 0.01
CA LEU A 49 -1.53 -0.84 1.32
C LEU A 49 -1.20 0.14 2.45
N THR A 50 -0.08 0.85 2.38
CA THR A 50 0.27 1.86 3.39
C THR A 50 -0.76 2.98 3.45
N ALA A 51 -1.27 3.46 2.31
CA ALA A 51 -2.38 4.41 2.29
C ALA A 51 -3.64 3.85 2.96
N GLN A 52 -4.05 2.62 2.62
CA GLN A 52 -5.23 1.99 3.21
C GLN A 52 -5.05 1.77 4.73
N GLN A 53 -3.89 1.30 5.17
CA GLN A 53 -3.58 1.07 6.59
C GLN A 53 -3.42 2.39 7.39
N THR A 54 -3.18 3.51 6.70
CA THR A 54 -3.06 4.85 7.30
C THR A 54 -4.42 5.54 7.41
N PHE A 55 -5.29 5.40 6.40
CA PHE A 55 -6.53 6.15 6.29
C PHE A 55 -7.81 5.33 6.52
N ALA A 56 -7.75 4.00 6.51
CA ALA A 56 -8.91 3.13 6.75
C ALA A 56 -8.75 2.34 8.04
N THR A 57 -9.62 2.59 9.02
CA THR A 57 -9.80 1.72 10.19
C THR A 57 -11.22 1.17 10.17
N GLY A 58 -11.41 -0.05 9.67
CA GLY A 58 -12.75 -0.65 9.54
C GLY A 58 -13.63 0.09 8.53
N GLN A 59 -14.73 0.70 9.01
CA GLN A 59 -15.70 1.46 8.19
C GLN A 59 -15.70 2.97 8.46
N THR A 60 -14.82 3.48 9.32
CA THR A 60 -14.76 4.90 9.65
C THR A 60 -13.49 5.54 9.10
N LEU A 61 -13.66 6.64 8.36
CA LEU A 61 -12.57 7.45 7.85
C LEU A 61 -12.11 8.38 8.99
N VAL A 62 -11.34 7.84 9.93
CA VAL A 62 -10.67 8.65 10.94
C VAL A 62 -9.37 9.13 10.33
N LEU A 63 -9.13 10.45 10.29
CA LEU A 63 -7.78 10.99 10.08
C LEU A 63 -6.93 10.58 11.29
N ASP A 64 -6.43 9.34 11.29
CA ASP A 64 -5.56 8.84 12.35
C ASP A 64 -4.25 9.64 12.37
N ALA A 65 -3.63 9.76 13.54
CA ALA A 65 -2.37 10.47 13.76
C ALA A 65 -1.25 10.01 12.79
N ARG A 66 -1.39 8.78 12.25
CA ARG A 66 -0.54 8.20 11.22
C ARG A 66 -0.50 9.02 9.93
N GLY A 67 -1.61 9.63 9.51
CA GLY A 67 -1.67 10.47 8.32
C GLY A 67 -0.82 11.74 8.45
N ALA A 68 -0.86 12.37 9.63
CA ALA A 68 -0.02 13.54 9.93
C ALA A 68 1.48 13.19 9.96
N GLY A 69 1.84 12.05 10.55
CA GLY A 69 3.21 11.54 10.53
C GLY A 69 3.72 11.24 9.12
N LEU A 70 2.87 10.65 8.27
CA LEU A 70 3.23 10.32 6.88
C LEU A 70 3.40 11.59 6.03
N ALA A 71 2.57 12.60 6.23
CA ALA A 71 2.74 13.92 5.62
C ALA A 71 4.05 14.60 6.04
N ALA A 72 4.42 14.51 7.32
CA ALA A 72 5.69 15.04 7.83
C ALA A 72 6.90 14.31 7.23
N ALA A 73 6.85 12.98 7.11
CA ALA A 73 7.87 12.20 6.42
C ALA A 73 7.99 12.62 4.94
N ALA A 74 6.86 12.78 4.24
CA ALA A 74 6.85 13.20 2.84
C ALA A 74 7.50 14.59 2.68
N LEU A 75 7.19 15.54 3.55
CA LEU A 75 7.82 16.87 3.55
C LEU A 75 9.33 16.79 3.80
N ALA A 76 9.77 16.02 4.80
CA ALA A 76 11.19 15.83 5.09
C ALA A 76 11.95 15.18 3.92
N LEU A 77 11.31 14.24 3.22
CA LEU A 77 11.86 13.60 2.03
C LEU A 77 12.00 14.59 0.86
N VAL A 78 10.99 15.44 0.62
CA VAL A 78 11.03 16.49 -0.41
C VAL A 78 12.16 17.49 -0.13
N LEU A 79 12.42 17.78 1.14
CA LEU A 79 13.55 18.60 1.58
C LEU A 79 14.92 17.88 1.49
N ARG A 80 14.96 16.65 0.97
CA ARG A 80 16.16 15.79 0.86
C ARG A 80 16.86 15.53 2.20
N ALA A 81 16.10 15.45 3.29
CA ALA A 81 16.64 15.13 4.61
C ALA A 81 17.19 13.69 4.66
N PRO A 82 18.19 13.39 5.51
CA PRO A 82 18.68 12.03 5.69
C PRO A 82 17.59 11.13 6.27
N PHE A 83 17.64 9.83 5.95
CA PHE A 83 16.59 8.86 6.31
C PHE A 83 16.22 8.89 7.80
N LEU A 84 17.22 9.05 8.68
CA LEU A 84 17.01 9.12 10.13
C LEU A 84 16.11 10.31 10.54
N VAL A 85 16.28 11.46 9.88
CA VAL A 85 15.51 12.68 10.14
C VAL A 85 14.07 12.51 9.63
N VAL A 86 13.90 11.88 8.46
CA VAL A 86 12.57 11.57 7.90
C VAL A 86 11.77 10.68 8.86
N VAL A 87 12.38 9.60 9.33
CA VAL A 87 11.74 8.67 10.27
C VAL A 87 11.49 9.34 11.62
N GLY A 88 12.47 10.09 12.15
CA GLY A 88 12.34 10.81 13.42
C GLY A 88 11.20 11.83 13.40
N ALA A 89 11.08 12.62 12.32
CA ALA A 89 10.00 13.58 12.14
C ALA A 89 8.62 12.89 12.08
N ALA A 90 8.49 11.81 11.32
CA ALA A 90 7.25 11.06 11.23
C ALA A 90 6.79 10.49 12.58
N VAL A 91 7.72 9.89 13.34
CA VAL A 91 7.43 9.35 14.68
C VAL A 91 7.04 10.47 15.64
N ALA A 92 7.81 11.57 15.67
CA ALA A 92 7.53 12.70 16.56
C ALA A 92 6.17 13.34 16.29
N VAL A 93 5.83 13.56 15.00
CA VAL A 93 4.53 14.13 14.62
C VAL A 93 3.39 13.17 14.93
N THR A 94 3.53 11.88 14.63
CA THR A 94 2.51 10.86 14.97
C THR A 94 2.28 10.80 16.48
N ALA A 95 3.36 10.77 17.26
CA ALA A 95 3.28 10.72 18.73
C ALA A 95 2.66 11.99 19.31
N GLY A 96 3.05 13.17 18.80
CA GLY A 96 2.50 14.46 19.24
C GLY A 96 1.00 14.59 18.93
N VAL A 97 0.59 14.23 17.71
CA VAL A 97 -0.83 14.26 17.32
C VAL A 97 -1.66 13.27 18.14
N ARG A 98 -1.12 12.08 18.41
CA ARG A 98 -1.81 11.10 19.27
C ARG A 98 -1.90 11.55 20.72
N ALA A 99 -0.85 12.18 21.27
CA ALA A 99 -0.86 12.72 22.62
C ALA A 99 -1.85 13.89 22.81
N LEU A 100 -2.08 14.68 21.75
CA LEU A 100 -3.05 15.78 21.75
C LEU A 100 -4.47 15.33 21.39
N GLY A 101 -4.61 14.25 20.62
CA GLY A 101 -5.87 13.80 20.02
C GLY A 101 -6.70 12.84 20.88
N GLY A 102 -6.08 12.03 21.75
CA GLY A 102 -6.78 11.03 22.58
C GLY A 102 -7.33 9.86 21.79
#